data_AF-A0A7J7S055-F1
#
_entry.id   AF-A0A7J7S055-F1
#
_cell.length_a   1.000
_cell.length_b   1.000
_cell.length_c   1.000
_cell.angle_alpha   90.00
_cell.angle_beta   90.00
_cell.angle_gamma   90.00
#
_symmetry.space_group_name_H-M   'P 1'
#
loop_
_entity.id
_entity.type
_entity.pdbx_description
1 polymer ?
#
loop_
_entity_poly.entity_id
_entity_poly.type
_entity_poly.pdbx_seq_one_letter_code
_entity_poly.pdbx_strand_id
1 'polypeptide(L)'
;MDQALTEARPPPSGLQVSFRGRSLRGEEVEVPPGLLGYVMVMEEKPVGKQDFSAGSDREEQELVEPPEALERDFVSTGAAGVRGCGRERRPHAEPGLPQDRFIGASASFSRFTLWGLETTPGPDAKVRAALAWPGLAEAIHAQVPQD
;
A
#
# COMPACT_ATOMS: atom_id res chain seq x y z
N MET A 1 -45.59 -39.54 -13.81
CA MET A 1 -44.37 -39.71 -13.00
C MET A 1 -43.31 -38.85 -13.65
N ASP A 2 -43.41 -37.56 -13.41
CA ASP A 2 -42.54 -36.54 -13.99
C ASP A 2 -41.29 -36.40 -13.12
N GLN A 3 -40.15 -36.85 -13.64
CA GLN A 3 -38.85 -36.54 -13.07
C GLN A 3 -38.28 -35.35 -13.85
N ALA A 4 -38.61 -34.15 -13.40
CA ALA A 4 -37.84 -32.96 -13.74
C ALA A 4 -36.46 -33.09 -13.08
N LEU A 5 -35.46 -33.41 -13.90
CA LEU A 5 -34.05 -33.26 -13.56
C LEU A 5 -33.80 -31.76 -13.33
N THR A 6 -33.97 -31.31 -12.10
CA THR A 6 -33.50 -29.99 -11.68
C THR A 6 -31.99 -30.12 -11.55
N GLU A 7 -31.27 -29.87 -12.64
CA GLU A 7 -29.88 -29.44 -12.51
C GLU A 7 -29.93 -28.17 -11.68
N ALA A 8 -29.56 -28.30 -10.40
CA ALA A 8 -29.28 -27.16 -9.56
C ALA A 8 -28.09 -26.43 -10.21
N ARG A 9 -28.41 -25.46 -11.07
CA ARG A 9 -27.46 -24.51 -11.62
C ARG A 9 -26.60 -24.03 -10.45
N PRO A 10 -25.27 -24.20 -10.51
CA PRO A 10 -24.39 -23.68 -9.48
C PRO A 10 -24.76 -22.21 -9.22
N PRO A 11 -24.92 -21.78 -7.96
CA PRO A 11 -25.13 -20.37 -7.66
C PRO A 11 -24.05 -19.57 -8.40
N PRO A 12 -24.35 -18.41 -8.98
CA PRO A 12 -23.42 -17.70 -9.86
C PRO A 12 -22.13 -17.44 -9.09
N SER A 13 -21.11 -18.26 -9.34
CA SER A 13 -19.85 -18.22 -8.63
C SER A 13 -19.04 -17.07 -9.19
N GLY A 14 -19.19 -15.90 -8.57
CA GLY A 14 -18.41 -14.71 -8.91
C GLY A 14 -19.11 -13.42 -8.55
N LEU A 15 -18.30 -12.43 -8.16
CA LEU A 15 -18.71 -11.04 -8.01
C LEU A 15 -19.14 -10.51 -9.39
N GLN A 16 -20.16 -9.65 -9.46
CA GLN A 16 -20.60 -9.03 -10.72
C GLN A 16 -20.80 -7.52 -10.51
N VAL A 17 -20.28 -6.74 -11.45
CA VAL A 17 -20.42 -5.27 -11.48
C VAL A 17 -20.51 -4.78 -12.91
N SER A 18 -20.90 -3.52 -13.12
CA SER A 18 -20.82 -2.86 -14.42
C SER A 18 -19.81 -1.72 -14.39
N PHE A 19 -18.95 -1.63 -15.40
CA PHE A 19 -18.05 -0.48 -15.59
C PHE A 19 -18.22 0.06 -17.00
N ARG A 20 -18.50 1.37 -17.13
CA ARG A 20 -18.76 2.02 -18.44
C ARG A 20 -19.88 1.32 -19.25
N GLY A 21 -20.91 0.82 -18.56
CA GLY A 21 -22.02 0.08 -19.18
C GLY A 21 -21.69 -1.36 -19.60
N ARG A 22 -20.49 -1.88 -19.28
CA ARG A 22 -20.08 -3.25 -19.60
C ARG A 22 -20.10 -4.13 -18.35
N SER A 23 -20.67 -5.32 -18.46
CA SER A 23 -20.70 -6.28 -17.35
C SER A 23 -19.32 -6.89 -17.11
N LEU A 24 -18.89 -6.89 -15.86
CA LEU A 24 -17.68 -7.56 -15.39
C LEU A 24 -18.07 -8.67 -14.43
N ARG A 25 -17.35 -9.79 -14.51
CA ARG A 25 -17.40 -10.85 -13.51
C ARG A 25 -16.04 -11.00 -12.88
N GLY A 26 -16.00 -11.17 -11.57
CA GLY A 26 -14.75 -11.20 -10.83
C GLY A 26 -14.75 -12.22 -9.72
N GLU A 27 -13.56 -12.43 -9.20
CA GLU A 27 -13.28 -13.27 -8.05
C GLU A 27 -12.29 -12.55 -7.14
N GLU A 28 -12.30 -12.92 -5.87
CA GLU A 28 -11.28 -12.48 -4.93
C GLU A 28 -10.04 -13.36 -5.06
N VAL A 29 -8.87 -12.72 -5.15
CA VAL A 29 -7.56 -13.37 -5.29
C VAL A 29 -6.69 -12.93 -4.11
N GLU A 30 -6.15 -13.91 -3.39
CA GLU A 30 -5.22 -13.69 -2.28
C GLU A 30 -3.80 -13.38 -2.81
N VAL A 31 -3.07 -12.55 -2.07
CA VAL A 31 -1.63 -12.35 -2.29
C VAL A 31 -0.91 -13.66 -1.94
N PRO A 32 0.16 -14.06 -2.67
CA PRO A 32 0.85 -15.31 -2.39
C PRO A 32 1.38 -15.37 -0.96
N PRO A 33 1.41 -16.56 -0.33
CA PRO A 33 1.81 -16.69 1.07
C PRO A 33 3.23 -16.17 1.28
N GLY A 34 3.45 -15.52 2.42
CA GLY A 34 4.74 -14.89 2.74
C GLY A 34 4.98 -13.54 2.07
N LEU A 35 4.04 -13.03 1.26
CA LEU A 35 4.10 -11.71 0.64
C LEU A 35 3.01 -10.76 1.18
N LEU A 36 3.25 -9.46 1.06
CA LEU A 36 2.30 -8.39 1.36
C LEU A 36 2.25 -7.41 0.18
N GLY A 37 1.04 -7.02 -0.21
CA GLY A 37 0.83 -6.03 -1.26
C GLY A 37 0.95 -4.60 -0.71
N TYR A 38 1.63 -3.72 -1.45
CA TYR A 38 1.72 -2.29 -1.14
C TYR A 38 1.35 -1.45 -2.35
N VAL A 39 0.73 -0.29 -2.09
CA VAL A 39 0.54 0.77 -3.07
C VAL A 39 1.60 1.84 -2.80
N MET A 40 2.49 2.05 -3.77
CA MET A 40 3.63 2.96 -3.63
C MET A 40 3.37 4.26 -4.40
N VAL A 41 3.65 5.42 -3.79
CA VAL A 41 3.44 6.76 -4.36
C VAL A 41 4.76 7.53 -4.31
N MET A 42 5.13 8.20 -5.41
CA MET A 42 6.31 9.08 -5.43
C MET A 42 6.02 10.34 -4.61
N GLU A 43 6.97 10.73 -3.76
CA GLU A 43 6.83 11.97 -3.01
C GLU A 43 7.30 13.15 -3.88
N GLU A 44 6.38 14.08 -4.14
CA GLU A 44 6.72 15.37 -4.71
C GLU A 44 7.18 16.28 -3.57
N LYS A 45 8.48 16.57 -3.47
CA LYS A 45 8.98 17.57 -2.51
C LYS A 45 8.31 18.92 -2.82
N PRO A 46 7.62 19.59 -1.88
CA PRO A 46 7.33 21.00 -2.06
C PRO A 46 8.67 21.71 -2.13
N VAL A 47 8.95 22.36 -3.27
CA VAL A 47 10.15 23.18 -3.42
C VAL A 47 10.08 24.23 -2.30
N GLY A 48 10.97 24.09 -1.32
CA GLY A 48 11.05 25.05 -0.23
C GLY A 48 11.22 26.42 -0.86
N LYS A 49 10.38 27.39 -0.47
CA LYS A 49 10.66 28.80 -0.70
C LYS A 49 12.06 29.04 -0.14
N GLN A 50 13.05 29.09 -1.02
CA GLN A 50 14.36 29.59 -0.68
C GLN A 50 14.16 31.09 -0.49
N ASP A 51 13.93 31.49 0.75
CA ASP A 51 14.06 32.88 1.14
C ASP A 51 15.52 33.24 0.88
N PHE A 52 15.76 33.97 -0.21
CA PHE A 52 17.03 34.63 -0.44
C PHE A 52 17.33 35.44 0.81
N SER A 53 18.39 35.05 1.52
CA SER A 53 18.89 35.77 2.69
C SER A 53 19.37 37.15 2.24
N ALA A 54 18.45 38.11 2.18
CA ALA A 54 18.78 39.52 2.29
C ALA A 54 19.20 39.74 3.74
N GLY A 55 20.49 39.99 3.95
CA GLY A 55 21.04 40.24 5.28
C GLY A 55 20.39 41.46 5.93
N SER A 56 20.35 41.46 7.26
CA SER A 56 20.75 42.59 8.10
C SER A 56 20.61 42.20 9.57
N ASP A 57 21.49 42.79 10.35
CA ASP A 57 21.83 42.55 11.76
C ASP A 57 20.67 42.63 12.78
N ARG A 58 20.78 41.77 13.80
CA ARG A 58 20.84 42.04 15.26
C ARG A 58 19.71 42.86 15.96
N GLU A 59 19.41 42.34 17.17
CA GLU A 59 18.82 42.96 18.37
C GLU A 59 17.31 42.77 18.70
N GLU A 60 17.11 42.05 19.82
CA GLU A 60 16.22 42.34 20.97
C GLU A 60 14.71 42.03 20.93
N GLN A 61 14.39 40.98 21.70
CA GLN A 61 13.24 40.75 22.58
C GLN A 61 12.13 41.80 22.64
N GLU A 62 10.90 41.38 22.31
CA GLU A 62 9.70 41.84 23.00
C GLU A 62 8.69 40.68 23.11
N LEU A 63 8.42 40.28 24.36
CA LEU A 63 7.37 39.33 24.73
C LEU A 63 6.01 40.02 24.53
N VAL A 64 5.34 39.69 23.42
CA VAL A 64 3.92 39.98 23.25
C VAL A 64 3.20 38.65 23.14
N GLU A 65 2.50 38.27 24.21
CA GLU A 65 1.46 37.24 24.17
C GLU A 65 0.30 37.71 23.27
N PRO A 66 -0.22 36.84 22.39
CA PRO A 66 -1.60 36.92 21.97
C PRO A 66 -2.38 35.62 22.28
N PRO A 67 -3.71 35.72 22.34
CA PRO A 67 -4.53 35.03 23.31
C PRO A 67 -5.04 33.66 22.81
N GLU A 68 -5.46 32.85 23.78
CA GLU A 68 -6.44 31.76 23.72
C GLU A 68 -6.87 31.30 22.31
N ALA A 69 -6.15 30.30 21.77
CA ALA A 69 -6.66 29.49 20.68
C ALA A 69 -7.55 28.38 21.25
N LEU A 70 -8.82 28.76 21.41
CA LEU A 70 -9.98 27.92 21.60
C LEU A 70 -9.98 26.71 20.65
N GLU A 71 -10.14 25.54 21.25
CA GLU A 71 -10.81 24.32 20.78
C GLU A 71 -10.58 23.88 19.33
N ARG A 72 -9.81 22.78 19.17
CA ARG A 72 -10.27 21.62 18.36
C ARG A 72 -9.76 20.34 19.00
N ASP A 73 -10.47 19.89 20.02
CA ASP A 73 -10.37 18.55 20.57
C ASP A 73 -10.69 17.52 19.47
N PHE A 74 -9.66 16.89 18.90
CA PHE A 74 -9.82 15.55 18.37
C PHE A 74 -9.50 14.57 19.51
N VAL A 75 -10.56 14.15 20.20
CA VAL A 75 -10.54 12.99 21.07
C VAL A 75 -10.10 11.78 20.23
N SER A 76 -8.87 11.32 20.47
CA SER A 76 -8.54 9.92 20.25
C SER A 76 -8.40 9.29 21.63
N THR A 77 -9.48 8.66 22.06
CA THR A 77 -9.54 7.79 23.24
C THR A 77 -8.34 6.85 23.26
N GLY A 78 -7.70 6.78 24.43
CA GLY A 78 -6.45 6.07 24.63
C GLY A 78 -6.56 4.55 24.55
N ALA A 79 -5.46 3.94 24.14
CA ALA A 79 -5.04 2.64 24.62
C ALA A 79 -3.55 2.70 24.96
N ALA A 80 -3.25 2.14 26.14
CA ALA A 80 -1.98 2.17 26.84
C ALA A 80 -0.81 1.60 26.03
N GLY A 81 0.38 2.11 26.36
CA GLY A 81 1.58 1.92 25.58
C GLY A 81 2.19 0.52 25.61
N VAL A 82 2.99 0.28 24.59
CA VAL A 82 4.21 -0.53 24.69
C VAL A 82 5.32 0.30 24.05
N ARG A 83 6.22 0.80 24.90
CA ARG A 83 7.54 1.28 24.50
C ARG A 83 8.28 0.09 23.87
N GLY A 84 8.30 0.03 22.55
CA GLY A 84 9.22 -0.79 21.78
C GLY A 84 10.33 0.09 21.23
N CYS A 85 11.44 0.19 21.96
CA CYS A 85 12.68 0.77 21.47
C CYS A 85 13.22 -0.09 20.31
N GLY A 86 12.80 0.21 19.09
CA GLY A 86 13.28 -0.42 17.86
C GLY A 86 14.54 0.30 17.36
N ARG A 87 15.68 -0.02 17.97
CA ARG A 87 17.06 0.16 17.49
C ARG A 87 17.16 0.88 16.13
N GLU A 88 17.41 2.19 16.19
CA GLU A 88 17.75 2.99 15.03
C GLU A 88 19.02 2.43 14.39
N ARG A 89 18.85 1.64 13.32
CA ARG A 89 19.96 1.34 12.44
C ARG A 89 20.21 2.63 11.69
N ARG A 90 21.29 3.34 12.05
CA ARG A 90 21.83 4.41 11.20
C ARG A 90 21.95 3.83 9.79
N PRO A 91 21.34 4.43 8.76
CA PRO A 91 21.64 4.02 7.41
C PRO A 91 23.13 4.26 7.18
N HIS A 92 23.80 3.29 6.56
CA HIS A 92 25.04 3.54 5.82
C HIS A 92 24.69 4.36 4.55
N ALA A 93 23.96 5.46 4.73
CA ALA A 93 23.83 6.48 3.72
C ALA A 93 24.98 7.45 4.00
N GLU A 94 25.88 7.61 3.02
CA GLU A 94 26.94 8.60 3.14
C GLU A 94 26.31 9.98 3.42
N PRO A 95 26.66 10.64 4.52
CA PRO A 95 26.13 11.96 4.81
C PRO A 95 26.63 12.91 3.74
N GLY A 96 25.74 13.36 2.85
CA GLY A 96 26.06 14.42 1.88
C GLY A 96 25.53 14.21 0.47
N LEU A 97 25.08 13.02 0.09
CA LEU A 97 24.40 12.85 -1.20
C LEU A 97 22.89 13.09 -1.04
N PRO A 98 22.31 14.09 -1.73
CA PRO A 98 20.88 14.27 -1.72
C PRO A 98 20.22 13.04 -2.36
N GLN A 99 19.45 12.31 -1.57
CA GLN A 99 18.47 11.36 -2.09
C GLN A 99 17.39 12.20 -2.77
N ASP A 100 17.47 12.29 -4.08
CA ASP A 100 16.65 13.23 -4.84
C ASP A 100 15.23 12.70 -5.10
N ARG A 101 15.06 11.36 -5.06
CA ARG A 101 13.78 10.69 -5.32
C ARG A 101 13.42 9.75 -4.19
N PHE A 102 12.24 9.96 -3.61
CA PHE A 102 11.65 9.11 -2.59
C PHE A 102 10.33 8.51 -3.09
N ILE A 103 10.06 7.30 -2.61
CA ILE A 103 8.80 6.61 -2.84
C ILE A 103 8.32 6.03 -1.49
N GLY A 104 7.07 6.29 -1.15
CA GLY A 104 6.46 5.87 0.11
C GLY A 104 5.27 4.94 -0.12
N ALA A 105 4.99 4.06 0.84
CA ALA A 105 3.77 3.24 0.83
C ALA A 105 2.58 4.07 1.32
N SER A 106 1.54 4.21 0.50
CA SER A 106 0.30 4.90 0.89
C SER A 106 -0.76 3.95 1.45
N ALA A 107 -0.71 2.67 1.05
CA ALA A 107 -1.64 1.63 1.51
C ALA A 107 -1.00 0.23 1.41
N SER A 108 -1.63 -0.74 2.07
CA SER A 108 -1.29 -2.16 1.97
C SER A 108 -2.53 -3.03 1.73
N PHE A 109 -2.34 -4.21 1.14
CA PHE A 109 -3.41 -5.16 0.86
C PHE A 109 -2.91 -6.62 0.96
N SER A 110 -3.79 -7.51 1.40
CA SER A 110 -3.57 -8.97 1.44
C SER A 110 -4.31 -9.72 0.33
N ARG A 111 -5.26 -9.06 -0.34
CA ARG A 111 -6.08 -9.63 -1.41
C ARG A 111 -6.55 -8.53 -2.36
N PHE A 112 -6.97 -8.92 -3.56
CA PHE A 112 -7.55 -8.01 -4.54
C PHE A 112 -8.59 -8.71 -5.40
N THR A 113 -9.48 -7.95 -6.03
CA THR A 113 -10.50 -8.52 -6.93
C THR A 113 -9.99 -8.52 -8.37
N LEU A 114 -9.97 -9.70 -8.98
CA LEU A 114 -9.63 -9.86 -10.40
C LEU A 114 -10.91 -9.84 -11.22
N TRP A 115 -11.07 -8.82 -12.07
CA TRP A 115 -12.23 -8.64 -12.93
C TRP A 115 -11.95 -9.07 -14.38
N GLY A 116 -12.84 -9.88 -14.93
CA GLY A 116 -12.90 -10.23 -16.35
C GLY A 116 -14.14 -9.64 -17.01
N LEU A 117 -14.04 -9.40 -18.32
CA LEU A 117 -15.15 -8.93 -19.13
C LEU A 117 -16.16 -10.07 -19.31
N GLU A 118 -17.40 -9.86 -18.87
CA GLU A 118 -18.55 -10.79 -18.96
C GLU A 118 -18.39 -12.16 -18.25
N THR A 119 -17.16 -12.63 -18.08
CA THR A 119 -16.76 -13.92 -17.53
C THR A 119 -15.59 -13.74 -16.55
N THR A 120 -15.57 -14.56 -15.50
CA THR A 120 -14.48 -14.57 -14.53
C THR A 120 -13.20 -15.10 -15.20
N PRO A 121 -12.02 -14.49 -15.01
CA PRO A 121 -10.80 -14.94 -15.66
C PRO A 121 -10.42 -16.39 -15.29
N GLY A 122 -10.14 -17.20 -16.30
CA GLY A 122 -9.79 -18.61 -16.15
C GLY A 122 -8.47 -18.86 -15.41
N PRO A 123 -8.15 -20.13 -15.11
CA PRO A 123 -6.91 -20.53 -14.45
C PRO A 123 -5.64 -20.24 -15.29
N ASP A 124 -5.79 -20.09 -16.60
CA ASP A 124 -4.76 -19.77 -17.58
C ASP A 124 -4.47 -18.26 -17.69
N ALA A 125 -5.23 -17.41 -16.98
CA ALA A 125 -4.99 -15.98 -16.96
C ALA A 125 -3.56 -15.65 -16.50
N LYS A 126 -2.86 -14.81 -17.28
CA LYS A 126 -1.45 -14.46 -17.03
C LYS A 126 -1.17 -13.94 -15.61
N VAL A 127 -2.14 -13.25 -14.99
CA VAL A 127 -2.03 -12.77 -13.60
C VAL A 127 -1.78 -13.94 -12.64
N ARG A 128 -2.42 -15.10 -12.85
CA ARG A 128 -2.22 -16.27 -11.99
C ARG A 128 -0.82 -16.86 -12.14
N ALA A 129 -0.32 -16.94 -13.37
CA ALA A 129 1.07 -17.35 -13.61
C ALA A 129 2.07 -16.37 -12.96
N ALA A 130 1.81 -15.07 -13.04
CA ALA A 130 2.65 -14.05 -12.41
C ALA A 130 2.64 -14.14 -10.87
N LEU A 131 1.49 -14.46 -10.25
CA LEU A 131 1.39 -14.66 -8.80
C LEU A 131 2.12 -15.93 -8.32
N ALA A 132 2.34 -16.92 -9.18
CA ALA A 132 3.12 -18.11 -8.85
C ALA A 132 4.65 -17.88 -8.95
N TRP A 133 5.08 -16.84 -9.66
CA TRP A 133 6.50 -16.56 -9.91
C TRP A 133 7.36 -16.39 -8.64
N PRO A 134 6.92 -15.68 -7.58
CA PRO A 134 7.75 -15.49 -6.38
C PRO A 134 8.20 -16.80 -5.73
N GLY A 135 7.33 -17.82 -5.68
CA GLY A 135 7.71 -19.13 -5.12
C GLY A 135 8.75 -19.86 -5.97
N LEU A 136 8.70 -19.70 -7.29
CA LEU A 136 9.74 -20.21 -8.18
C LEU A 136 11.06 -19.44 -8.02
N ALA A 137 10.98 -18.11 -7.91
CA ALA A 137 12.14 -17.27 -7.70
C ALA A 137 12.87 -17.59 -6.38
N GLU A 138 12.12 -17.83 -5.30
CA GLU A 138 12.66 -18.27 -4.01
C GLU A 138 13.51 -19.54 -4.15
N ALA A 139 12.99 -20.55 -4.86
CA ALA A 139 13.70 -21.80 -5.07
C ALA A 139 14.98 -21.64 -5.90
N ILE A 140 14.95 -20.82 -6.96
CA ILE A 140 16.11 -20.60 -7.85
C ILE A 140 17.22 -19.81 -7.13
N HIS A 141 16.85 -18.85 -6.29
CA HIS A 141 17.79 -17.98 -5.58
C HIS A 141 18.23 -18.53 -4.21
N ALA A 142 17.75 -19.71 -3.81
CA ALA A 142 18.15 -20.35 -2.57
C ALA A 142 19.68 -20.62 -2.53
N GLN A 143 20.28 -20.49 -1.35
CA GLN A 143 21.70 -20.79 -1.15
C GLN A 143 21.97 -22.28 -1.41
N VAL A 144 23.04 -22.58 -2.15
CA VAL A 144 23.47 -23.96 -2.38
C VAL A 144 24.15 -24.49 -1.10
N PRO A 145 23.67 -25.59 -0.50
CA PRO A 145 24.32 -26.19 0.66
C PRO A 145 25.79 -26.51 0.35
N GLN A 146 26.69 -26.19 1.28
CA GLN A 146 28.08 -26.66 1.23
C GLN A 146 28.17 -27.91 2.12
N ASP A 147 28.63 -29.02 1.54
CA ASP A 147 28.93 -30.28 2.25
C ASP A 147 30.22 -30.17 3.10
#